data_AF-A0A6B0CZ83-F1
#
_entry.id   AF-A0A6B0CZ83-F1
#
_cell.length_a   1.000
_cell.length_b   1.000
_cell.length_c   1.000
_cell.angle_alpha   90.00
_cell.angle_beta   90.00
_cell.angle_gamma   90.00
#
_symmetry.space_group_name_H-M   'P 1'
#
loop_
_entity.id
_entity.type
_entity.pdbx_description
1 polymer ?
#
loop_
_entity_poly.entity_id
_entity_poly.type
_entity_poly.pdbx_seq_one_letter_code
_entity_poly.pdbx_strand_id
1 'polypeptide(L)' 'MSNSQAIQAIENVLATSKVGVLSTAYNNKPNSRYMVFYNDGLTLYTKTNIHSAKVKEIKDNPAAYVLLGYNDTT' A
#
# COMPACT_ATOMS: atom_id res chain seq x y z
N MET A 1 -13.75 -7.48 -17.39
CA MET A 1 -12.36 -7.18 -17.79
C MET A 1 -11.60 -8.49 -17.87
N SER A 2 -10.72 -8.65 -18.86
CA SER A 2 -9.72 -9.73 -18.80
C SER A 2 -8.68 -9.43 -17.73
N ASN A 3 -7.99 -10.46 -17.23
CA ASN A 3 -6.90 -10.28 -16.26
C ASN A 3 -5.81 -9.32 -16.80
N SER A 4 -5.53 -9.33 -18.10
CA SER A 4 -4.58 -8.41 -18.74
C SER A 4 -5.00 -6.95 -18.65
N GLN A 5 -6.28 -6.65 -18.89
CA GLN A 5 -6.81 -5.29 -18.76
C GLN A 5 -6.76 -4.79 -17.32
N ALA A 6 -7.00 -5.69 -16.35
CA ALA A 6 -6.94 -5.34 -14.93
C ALA A 6 -5.51 -5.03 -14.49
N ILE A 7 -4.54 -5.86 -14.90
CA ILE A 7 -3.11 -5.63 -14.62
C ILE A 7 -2.66 -4.30 -15.21
N GLN A 8 -3.02 -4.00 -16.45
CA GLN A 8 -2.67 -2.74 -17.09
C GLN A 8 -3.25 -1.52 -16.36
N ALA A 9 -4.50 -1.62 -15.88
CA ALA A 9 -5.10 -0.56 -15.08
C ALA A 9 -4.37 -0.36 -13.74
N ILE A 10 -3.96 -1.46 -13.08
CA ILE A 10 -3.16 -1.41 -11.85
C ILE A 10 -1.81 -0.75 -12.12
N GLU A 11 -1.09 -1.16 -13.16
CA GLU A 11 0.21 -0.58 -13.52
C GLU A 11 0.11 0.93 -13.79
N ASN A 12 -0.95 1.40 -14.44
CA ASN A 12 -1.20 2.83 -14.66
C ASN A 12 -1.39 3.60 -13.34
N VAL A 13 -2.09 3.02 -12.37
CA VAL A 13 -2.24 3.60 -11.03
C VAL A 13 -0.90 3.68 -10.31
N LEU A 14 -0.10 2.61 -10.37
CA LEU A 14 1.22 2.56 -9.72
C LEU A 14 2.22 3.54 -10.35
N ALA A 15 2.12 3.77 -11.66
CA ALA A 15 2.98 4.73 -12.36
C ALA A 15 2.68 6.20 -11.98
N THR A 16 1.44 6.51 -11.59
CA THR A 16 0.97 7.89 -11.38
C THR A 16 0.90 8.27 -9.90
N SER A 17 0.56 7.34 -9.01
CA SER A 17 0.34 7.62 -7.59
C SER A 17 1.36 6.90 -6.71
N LYS A 18 2.24 7.69 -6.06
CA LYS A 18 3.27 7.15 -5.14
C LYS A 18 2.87 7.27 -3.68
N VAL A 19 1.86 8.08 -3.34
CA VAL A 19 1.38 8.24 -1.96
C VAL A 19 0.08 7.49 -1.83
N GLY A 20 -0.01 6.63 -0.82
CA GLY A 20 -1.20 5.84 -0.54
C GLY A 20 -1.39 5.60 0.95
N VAL A 21 -2.45 4.88 1.29
CA VAL A 21 -2.75 4.48 2.67
C VAL A 21 -2.35 3.02 2.86
N LEU A 22 -1.50 2.76 3.86
CA LEU A 22 -1.23 1.43 4.39
C LEU A 22 -2.09 1.21 5.64
N SER A 23 -2.93 0.18 5.62
CA SER A 23 -3.70 -0.28 6.77
C SER A 23 -3.18 -1.63 7.25
N THR A 24 -2.90 -1.74 8.55
CA THR A 24 -2.49 -2.97 9.24
C THR A 24 -3.39 -3.19 10.45
N ALA A 25 -3.32 -4.38 11.06
CA ALA A 25 -4.01 -4.66 12.31
C ALA A 25 -3.08 -4.41 13.51
N TYR A 26 -3.50 -3.57 14.45
CA TYR A 26 -2.85 -3.39 15.75
C TYR A 26 -3.84 -3.69 16.86
N ASN A 27 -3.54 -4.68 17.71
CA ASN A 27 -4.44 -5.13 18.78
C ASN A 27 -5.87 -5.41 18.28
N ASN A 28 -5.99 -6.11 17.14
CA ASN A 28 -7.25 -6.41 16.45
C ASN A 28 -8.08 -5.17 16.04
N LYS A 29 -7.44 -4.00 15.90
CA LYS A 29 -8.05 -2.79 15.37
C LYS A 29 -7.31 -2.32 14.11
N PRO A 30 -8.00 -1.76 13.11
CA PRO A 30 -7.35 -1.19 11.95
C PRO A 30 -6.51 0.02 12.36
N ASN A 31 -5.29 0.10 11.83
CA ASN A 31 -4.41 1.24 11.98
C ASN A 31 -3.91 1.64 10.58
N SER A 32 -4.32 2.82 10.11
CA SER A 32 -4.10 3.29 8.75
C SER A 32 -3.20 4.52 8.74
N ARG A 33 -2.31 4.61 7.75
CA ARG A 33 -1.36 5.72 7.63
C ARG A 33 -0.92 5.97 6.20
N TYR A 34 -0.59 7.22 5.89
CA TYR A 34 0.04 7.56 4.62
C TYR A 34 1.45 6.99 4.53
N MET A 35 1.76 6.42 3.37
CA MET A 35 3.07 5.88 3.03
C MET A 35 3.42 6.27 1.60
N VAL A 36 4.71 6.40 1.33
CA VAL A 36 5.23 6.48 -0.04
C VAL A 36 5.55 5.06 -0.51
N PHE A 37 4.99 4.66 -1.64
CA PHE A 37 5.17 3.36 -2.26
C PHE A 37 6.03 3.46 -3.52
N TYR A 38 6.73 2.37 -3.77
CA TYR A 38 7.49 2.08 -4.99
C TYR A 38 7.07 0.70 -5.47
N ASN A 39 7.19 0.41 -6.75
CA ASN A 39 6.79 -0.89 -7.27
C ASN A 39 7.84 -1.50 -8.22
N ASP A 40 7.91 -2.82 -8.20
CA ASP A 40 8.51 -3.64 -9.25
C ASP A 40 7.42 -4.57 -9.78
N GLY A 41 6.96 -4.30 -11.00
CA GLY A 41 5.69 -4.84 -11.50
C GLY A 41 4.54 -4.55 -10.53
N LEU A 42 3.91 -5.61 -10.01
CA LEU A 42 2.80 -5.55 -9.04
C LEU A 42 3.26 -5.67 -7.57
N THR A 43 4.56 -5.81 -7.32
CA THR A 43 5.09 -5.89 -5.95
C THR A 43 5.33 -4.49 -5.41
N LEU A 44 4.69 -4.16 -4.29
CA LEU A 44 4.84 -2.87 -3.61
C LEU A 44 5.92 -2.90 -2.54
N TYR A 45 6.74 -1.87 -2.53
CA TYR A 45 7.76 -1.58 -1.54
C TYR A 45 7.48 -0.24 -0.89
N THR A 46 7.80 -0.11 0.39
CA THR A 46 7.77 1.17 1.10
C THR A 46 8.93 1.25 2.08
N LYS A 47 9.53 2.44 2.20
CA LYS A 47 10.62 2.67 3.15
C LYS A 47 10.05 3.07 4.50
N THR A 48 10.58 2.51 5.58
CA THR A 48 10.21 2.90 6.94
C THR A 48 11.34 2.67 7.93
N ASN A 49 11.21 3.25 9.13
CA ASN A 49 12.13 2.98 10.23
C ASN A 49 11.86 1.59 10.81
N ILE A 50 12.91 0.78 10.96
CA ILE A 50 12.85 -0.59 11.50
C ILE A 50 12.26 -0.65 12.92
N HIS A 51 12.37 0.44 13.69
CA HIS A 51 11.84 0.56 15.06
C HIS A 51 10.41 1.12 15.12
N SER A 52 9.75 1.32 13.99
CA SER A 52 8.40 1.90 13.99
C SER A 52 7.31 0.88 14.30
N ALA A 53 6.21 1.33 14.91
CA ALA A 53 5.10 0.48 15.34
C ALA A 53 4.56 -0.44 14.22
N LYS A 54 4.44 0.07 12.98
CA LYS A 54 3.98 -0.70 11.83
C LYS A 54 4.85 -1.94 11.51
N VAL A 55 6.16 -1.89 11.80
CA VAL A 55 7.04 -3.06 11.61
C VAL A 55 6.68 -4.16 12.62
N LYS A 56 6.39 -3.78 13.86
CA LYS A 56 5.88 -4.72 14.87
C LYS A 56 4.51 -5.27 14.46
N GLU A 57 3.59 -4.39 14.06
CA GLU A 57 2.25 -4.78 13.62
C GLU A 57 2.27 -5.80 12.47
N ILE A 58 3.09 -5.57 11.43
CA ILE A 58 3.23 -6.48 10.28
C ILE A 58 3.89 -7.81 10.68
N LYS A 59 4.84 -7.79 11.63
CA LYS A 59 5.46 -9.02 12.15
C LYS A 59 4.46 -9.86 12.95
N ASP A 60 3.59 -9.21 13.73
CA ASP A 60 2.57 -9.87 14.53
C ASP A 60 1.40 -10.36 13.65
N ASN A 61 0.99 -9.58 12.64
CA ASN A 61 -0.01 -9.94 11.65
C ASN A 61 0.39 -9.40 10.25
N PRO A 62 0.79 -10.28 9.32
CA PRO A 62 1.27 -9.85 8.01
C PRO A 62 0.16 -9.41 7.04
N ALA A 63 -1.12 -9.54 7.42
CA ALA A 63 -2.22 -9.04 6.61
C ALA A 63 -2.23 -7.51 6.59
N ALA A 64 -2.18 -6.94 5.39
CA ALA A 64 -2.22 -5.51 5.16
C ALA A 64 -3.15 -5.18 3.99
N TYR A 65 -3.66 -3.96 3.99
CA TYR A 65 -4.43 -3.40 2.89
C TYR A 65 -3.79 -2.10 2.42
N VAL A 66 -3.71 -1.91 1.11
CA VAL A 66 -3.15 -0.70 0.50
C VAL A 66 -4.21 -0.04 -0.38
N LEU A 67 -4.43 1.26 -0.16
CA LEU A 67 -5.25 2.11 -1.03
C LEU A 67 -4.33 3.07 -1.78
N LEU A 68 -4.36 3.02 -3.11
CA LEU A 68 -3.53 3.80 -4.03
C LEU A 68 -4.38 4.33 -5.20
N GLY A 69 -4.00 5.47 -5.75
CA GLY A 69 -4.70 6.07 -6.91
C GLY A 69 -5.87 6.99 -6.56
N TYR A 70 -6.10 7.29 -5.29
CA TYR A 70 -6.99 8.38 -4.89
C TYR A 70 -6.21 9.69 -4.98
N ASN A 71 -6.30 10.35 -6.13
CA ASN A 71 -5.83 11.73 -6.24
C ASN A 71 -6.98 12.62 -5.76
N ASP A 72 -6.72 13.48 -4.77
CA ASP A 72 -7.63 14.58 -4.47
C ASP A 72 -7.84 15.34 -5.78
N THR A 73 -9.10 15.36 -6.25
CA THR A 73 -9.52 16.12 -7.41
C THR A 73 -9.06 17.57 -7.24
N THR A 74 -8.12 18.00 -8.07
CA THR A 74 -7.97 19.42 -8.43
C THR A 74 -9.17 19.87 -9.25
#